data_AF-A0A6V7QID3-F1
#
_entry.id   AF-A0A6V7QID3-F1
#
_cell.length_a   1.000
_cell.length_b   1.000
_cell.length_c   1.000
_cell.angle_alpha   90.00
_cell.angle_beta   90.00
_cell.angle_gamma   90.00
#
_symmetry.space_group_name_H-M   'P 1'
#
loop_
_entity.id
_entity.type
_entity.pdbx_description
1 polymer ?
#
loop_
_entity_poly.entity_id
_entity_poly.type
_entity_poly.pdbx_seq_one_letter_code
_entity_poly.pdbx_strand_id
1 'polypeptide(L)'
;MPPASVVAPRLSEGLKTTMEDLAVDKIVNNGVGLVEPGRAHELYQGLHSHLQRSGIDGVKVDVIHILEMLCEEYGGRVELAKAYYRALTDSVKKHFKGNGVIASMEHCNDFMFLGTETISLGRVGDDFWCTDPSGDPNGTYWLQGCHMVHCAYNSLWMGQFIHPDWDMFQSTHPCAAFHAASRAISGGPVYVSDAVGRHDFDLLKRLTLPDGTILRCAHYALPTRDCLFEDPLHNGKTMLKIWNLNKYTGVVGAFNCQGGGWCPKSRRNKCASEFSRPVTATARPSDVEWKNGKHPISVKGVEHFAVYFVESKKLKLLEPQDEVEITLDPFNYELLVVSPVKKLSLGQKSVQFAPIGLANMLNAGAQLKVRSLKKSKRR
;
A
#
# COMPACT_ATOMS: atom_id res chain seq x y z
N MET A 1 16.60 29.10 10.24
CA MET A 1 16.92 28.22 9.10
C MET A 1 18.19 28.74 8.46
N PRO A 2 19.12 27.88 8.01
CA PRO A 2 20.31 28.31 7.29
C PRO A 2 19.92 28.96 5.93
N PRO A 3 20.77 29.83 5.36
CA PRO A 3 20.62 30.32 4.00
C PRO A 3 20.56 29.15 2.99
N ALA A 4 19.76 29.33 1.95
CA ALA A 4 19.65 28.41 0.82
C ALA A 4 19.90 29.18 -0.48
N SER A 5 20.45 28.50 -1.48
CA SER A 5 20.64 29.04 -2.83
C SER A 5 19.65 28.35 -3.78
N VAL A 6 19.07 29.09 -4.71
CA VAL A 6 18.23 28.50 -5.75
C VAL A 6 19.13 27.81 -6.77
N VAL A 7 18.98 26.50 -6.90
CA VAL A 7 19.71 25.65 -7.85
C VAL A 7 18.74 25.18 -8.92
N ALA A 8 19.13 25.29 -10.19
CA ALA A 8 18.35 24.76 -11.31
C ALA A 8 18.55 23.24 -11.40
N PRO A 9 17.48 22.42 -11.27
CA PRO A 9 17.57 20.98 -11.45
C PRO A 9 18.04 20.61 -12.85
N ARG A 10 18.93 19.62 -12.94
CA ARG A 10 19.37 19.06 -14.23
C ARG A 10 18.85 17.63 -14.39
N LEU A 11 18.01 17.41 -15.38
CA LEU A 11 17.52 16.08 -15.75
C LEU A 11 18.65 15.29 -16.43
N SER A 12 18.80 14.02 -16.06
CA SER A 12 19.66 13.08 -16.79
C SER A 12 19.08 12.78 -18.18
N GLU A 13 19.92 12.39 -19.14
CA GLU A 13 19.45 12.03 -20.50
C GLU A 13 18.41 10.90 -20.46
N GLY A 14 18.59 9.93 -19.56
CA GLY A 14 17.59 8.88 -19.35
C GLY A 14 16.25 9.44 -18.87
N LEU A 15 16.26 10.31 -17.86
CA LEU A 15 15.03 10.88 -17.31
C LEU A 15 14.28 11.76 -18.31
N LYS A 16 14.98 12.48 -19.20
CA LYS A 16 14.36 13.25 -20.31
C LYS A 16 13.55 12.38 -21.27
N THR A 17 13.86 11.08 -21.36
CA THR A 17 13.12 10.14 -22.21
C THR A 17 11.86 9.58 -21.54
N THR A 18 11.63 9.86 -20.25
CA THR A 18 10.47 9.36 -19.48
C THR A 18 9.21 10.25 -19.67
N MET A 19 8.23 10.16 -18.76
CA MET A 19 7.00 10.95 -18.85
C MET A 19 7.24 12.43 -18.60
N GLU A 20 6.46 13.27 -19.29
CA GLU A 20 6.21 14.64 -18.83
C GLU A 20 5.36 14.55 -17.56
N ASP A 21 5.80 15.24 -16.51
CA ASP A 21 5.21 15.14 -15.19
C ASP A 21 4.97 16.54 -14.60
N LEU A 22 3.73 16.76 -14.15
CA LEU A 22 3.29 18.06 -13.67
C LEU A 22 4.10 18.58 -12.48
N ALA A 23 4.65 17.70 -11.64
CA ALA A 23 5.47 18.09 -10.51
C ALA A 23 6.92 18.33 -10.94
N VAL A 24 7.54 17.37 -11.64
CA VAL A 24 8.94 17.47 -12.08
C VAL A 24 9.14 18.68 -13.01
N ASP A 25 8.25 18.89 -13.98
CA ASP A 25 8.37 20.00 -14.93
C ASP A 25 8.29 21.35 -14.23
N LYS A 26 7.42 21.49 -13.21
CA LYS A 26 7.36 22.70 -12.38
C LYS A 26 8.64 22.89 -11.56
N ILE A 27 9.23 21.83 -11.04
CA ILE A 27 10.46 21.92 -10.26
C ILE A 27 11.63 22.35 -11.15
N VAL A 28 11.77 21.76 -12.34
CA VAL A 28 12.79 22.12 -13.32
C VAL A 28 12.65 23.59 -13.74
N ASN A 29 11.43 24.06 -13.99
CA ASN A 29 11.17 25.44 -14.42
C ASN A 29 11.43 26.49 -13.34
N ASN A 30 11.19 26.17 -12.06
CA ASN A 30 11.26 27.16 -10.97
C ASN A 30 12.58 27.15 -10.18
N GLY A 31 13.33 26.05 -10.23
CA GLY A 31 14.50 25.86 -9.37
C GLY A 31 14.13 25.35 -7.97
N VAL A 32 15.14 24.88 -7.23
CA VAL A 32 14.99 24.35 -5.86
C VAL A 32 15.92 25.10 -4.91
N GLY A 33 15.38 25.56 -3.78
CA GLY A 33 16.19 26.12 -2.70
C GLY A 33 16.99 25.00 -2.01
N LEU A 34 18.29 24.96 -2.25
CA LEU A 34 19.21 23.98 -1.67
C LEU A 34 20.06 24.63 -0.58
N VAL A 35 20.06 24.02 0.61
CA VAL A 35 20.99 24.37 1.69
C VAL A 35 22.33 23.67 1.43
N GLU A 36 23.44 24.37 1.67
CA GLU A 36 24.78 23.79 1.56
C GLU A 36 24.87 22.50 2.42
N PRO A 37 25.37 21.37 1.87
CA PRO A 37 25.24 20.05 2.52
C PRO A 37 25.88 19.98 3.90
N GLY A 38 26.96 20.72 4.18
CA GLY A 38 27.57 20.84 5.51
C GLY A 38 26.63 21.41 6.57
N ARG A 39 25.56 22.09 6.16
CA ARG A 39 24.55 22.74 7.01
C ARG A 39 23.16 22.10 6.93
N ALA A 40 23.01 20.97 6.23
CA ALA A 40 21.75 20.23 6.17
C ALA A 40 21.21 19.87 7.57
N HIS A 41 22.10 19.64 8.54
CA HIS A 41 21.71 19.40 9.94
C HIS A 41 20.97 20.61 10.54
N GLU A 42 21.43 21.84 10.31
CA GLU A 42 20.76 23.06 10.79
C GLU A 42 19.35 23.21 10.18
N LEU A 43 19.20 22.85 8.90
CA LEU A 43 17.92 22.86 8.19
C LEU A 43 16.91 21.94 8.88
N TYR A 44 17.23 20.66 8.98
CA TYR A 44 16.29 19.67 9.53
C TYR A 44 16.07 19.84 11.03
N GLN A 45 17.09 20.19 11.81
CA GLN A 45 16.93 20.47 13.24
C GLN A 45 16.05 21.70 13.49
N GLY A 46 16.28 22.78 12.74
CA GLY A 46 15.49 24.00 12.85
C GLY A 46 14.03 23.75 12.53
N LEU A 47 13.76 23.06 11.42
CA LEU A 47 12.40 22.71 11.00
C LEU A 47 11.72 21.78 11.99
N HIS A 48 12.31 20.62 12.28
CA HIS A 48 11.66 19.59 13.09
C HIS A 48 11.52 20.00 14.56
N SER A 49 12.46 20.76 15.12
CA SER A 49 12.30 21.31 16.48
C SER A 49 11.16 22.33 16.56
N HIS A 50 10.91 23.10 15.51
CA HIS A 50 9.75 23.97 15.44
C HIS A 50 8.45 23.15 15.36
N LEU A 51 8.37 22.17 14.45
CA LEU A 51 7.21 21.31 14.28
C LEU A 51 6.87 20.57 15.60
N GLN A 52 7.87 19.96 16.24
CA GLN A 52 7.69 19.30 17.53
C GLN A 52 7.16 20.25 18.62
N ARG A 53 7.71 21.47 18.72
CA ARG A 53 7.21 22.49 19.67
C ARG A 53 5.78 22.92 19.39
N SER A 54 5.35 22.84 18.13
CA SER A 54 3.97 23.09 17.70
C SER A 54 3.04 21.88 17.89
N GLY A 55 3.53 20.78 18.49
CA GLY A 55 2.73 19.58 18.78
C GLY A 55 2.61 18.58 17.62
N ILE A 56 3.46 18.69 16.61
CA ILE A 56 3.47 17.77 15.45
C ILE A 56 4.36 16.56 15.75
N ASP A 57 3.85 15.36 15.45
CA ASP A 57 4.51 14.08 15.78
C ASP A 57 5.43 13.53 14.68
N GLY A 58 5.39 14.10 13.47
CA GLY A 58 6.18 13.60 12.34
C GLY A 58 6.00 14.39 11.05
N VAL A 59 6.64 13.91 9.98
CA VAL A 59 6.67 14.56 8.66
C VAL A 59 6.48 13.57 7.51
N LYS A 60 5.82 14.02 6.43
CA LYS A 60 5.94 13.40 5.10
C LYS A 60 6.97 14.21 4.32
N VAL A 61 8.05 13.56 3.88
CA VAL A 61 9.08 14.17 3.03
C VAL A 61 8.77 13.82 1.58
N ASP A 62 8.27 14.81 0.86
CA ASP A 62 7.94 14.66 -0.56
C ASP A 62 9.15 14.96 -1.44
N VAL A 63 9.14 14.44 -2.66
CA VAL A 63 10.21 14.61 -3.65
C VAL A 63 11.60 14.31 -3.06
N ILE A 64 11.70 13.30 -2.19
CA ILE A 64 12.92 13.08 -1.39
C ILE A 64 14.15 12.81 -2.27
N HIS A 65 13.93 12.29 -3.47
CA HIS A 65 14.97 12.02 -4.45
C HIS A 65 15.36 13.23 -5.31
N ILE A 66 14.81 14.43 -5.07
CA ILE A 66 15.20 15.64 -5.82
C ILE A 66 16.71 15.89 -5.82
N LEU A 67 17.39 15.41 -4.77
CA LEU A 67 18.84 15.53 -4.59
C LEU A 67 19.64 15.05 -5.81
N GLU A 68 19.19 14.03 -6.54
CA GLU A 68 19.91 13.57 -7.74
C GLU A 68 20.02 14.68 -8.81
N MET A 69 18.99 15.51 -8.95
CA MET A 69 18.98 16.60 -9.93
C MET A 69 19.75 17.86 -9.49
N LEU A 70 20.22 17.91 -8.24
CA LEU A 70 20.86 19.09 -7.63
C LEU A 70 22.34 18.87 -7.31
N CYS A 71 22.88 17.70 -7.63
CA CYS A 71 24.10 17.19 -7.00
C CYS A 71 25.42 17.56 -7.67
N GLU A 72 25.40 18.16 -8.86
CA GLU A 72 26.59 18.31 -9.72
C GLU A 72 27.74 19.06 -9.03
N GLU A 73 27.41 20.09 -8.25
CA GLU A 73 28.40 20.91 -7.52
C GLU A 73 28.75 20.37 -6.13
N TYR A 74 28.13 19.26 -5.70
CA TYR A 74 28.18 18.77 -4.31
C TYR A 74 28.70 17.32 -4.21
N GLY A 75 29.67 16.96 -5.06
CA GLY A 75 30.27 15.62 -5.06
C GLY A 75 29.38 14.55 -5.72
N GLY A 76 28.40 14.97 -6.52
CA GLY A 76 27.46 14.08 -7.18
C GLY A 76 26.40 13.51 -6.24
N ARG A 77 25.51 12.68 -6.79
CA ARG A 77 24.28 12.24 -6.09
C ARG A 77 24.56 11.56 -4.75
N VAL A 78 25.67 10.83 -4.67
CA VAL A 78 26.02 10.02 -3.49
C VAL A 78 26.40 10.89 -2.29
N GLU A 79 27.30 11.87 -2.48
CA GLU A 79 27.79 12.68 -1.36
C GLU A 79 26.72 13.67 -0.88
N LEU A 80 25.94 14.26 -1.80
CA LEU A 80 24.80 15.10 -1.43
C LEU A 80 23.73 14.29 -0.66
N ALA A 81 23.38 13.10 -1.15
CA ALA A 81 22.41 12.22 -0.51
C ALA A 81 22.87 11.80 0.90
N LYS A 82 24.13 11.40 1.09
CA LYS A 82 24.68 11.06 2.41
C LYS A 82 24.50 12.19 3.41
N ALA A 83 24.86 13.42 3.03
CA ALA A 83 24.76 14.58 3.91
C ALA A 83 23.31 14.84 4.33
N TYR A 84 22.38 14.86 3.36
CA TYR A 84 20.97 15.14 3.60
C TYR A 84 20.26 14.01 4.35
N TYR A 85 20.45 12.75 3.97
CA TYR A 85 19.82 11.61 4.66
C TYR A 85 20.33 11.48 6.09
N ARG A 86 21.62 11.70 6.34
CA ARG A 86 22.17 11.69 7.72
C ARG A 86 21.55 12.80 8.57
N ALA A 87 21.50 14.01 8.03
CA ALA A 87 20.89 15.15 8.72
C ALA A 87 19.40 14.94 9.01
N LEU A 88 18.65 14.38 8.05
CA LEU A 88 17.25 14.02 8.21
C LEU A 88 17.08 12.95 9.29
N THR A 89 17.85 11.87 9.21
CA THR A 89 17.90 10.77 10.19
C THR A 89 18.13 11.29 11.60
N ASP A 90 19.18 12.09 11.81
CA ASP A 90 19.53 12.62 13.13
C ASP A 90 18.40 13.51 13.69
N SER A 91 17.77 14.30 12.82
CA SER A 91 16.65 15.15 13.19
C SER A 91 15.40 14.37 13.58
N VAL A 92 15.00 13.37 12.77
CA VAL A 92 13.83 12.52 13.05
C VAL A 92 14.03 11.70 14.32
N LYS A 93 15.23 11.15 14.56
CA LYS A 93 15.58 10.44 15.81
C LYS A 93 15.38 11.33 17.04
N LYS A 94 15.78 12.60 16.95
CA LYS A 94 15.69 13.55 18.06
C LYS A 94 14.28 14.09 18.29
N HIS A 95 13.55 14.42 17.23
CA HIS A 95 12.30 15.19 17.34
C HIS A 95 11.03 14.35 17.20
N PHE A 96 11.10 13.20 16.52
CA PHE A 96 9.93 12.38 16.16
C PHE A 96 10.10 10.91 16.56
N LYS A 97 10.77 10.67 17.69
CA LYS A 97 10.98 9.35 18.30
C LYS A 97 11.62 8.31 17.36
N GLY A 98 12.30 8.78 16.30
CA GLY A 98 12.97 7.94 15.31
C GLY A 98 12.08 7.28 14.27
N ASN A 99 10.76 7.50 14.27
CA ASN A 99 9.85 6.84 13.32
C ASN A 99 8.70 7.71 12.79
N GLY A 100 8.58 8.97 13.21
CA GLY A 100 7.59 9.91 12.67
C GLY A 100 8.02 10.49 11.31
N VAL A 101 8.30 9.63 10.33
CA VAL A 101 8.66 10.05 8.98
C VAL A 101 8.10 9.10 7.92
N ILE A 102 7.60 9.67 6.83
CA ILE A 102 7.15 8.96 5.63
C ILE A 102 7.84 9.58 4.43
N ALA A 103 8.32 8.76 3.49
CA ALA A 103 8.85 9.24 2.22
C ALA A 103 7.85 9.13 1.07
N SER A 104 8.01 10.02 0.10
CA SER A 104 7.32 10.00 -1.18
C SER A 104 8.31 10.33 -2.29
N MET A 105 8.10 9.74 -3.47
CA MET A 105 9.00 9.80 -4.63
C MET A 105 10.42 9.28 -4.32
N GLU A 106 10.49 8.21 -3.54
CA GLU A 106 11.72 7.61 -3.00
C GLU A 106 12.25 6.42 -3.83
N HIS A 107 11.78 6.26 -5.07
CA HIS A 107 11.97 5.08 -5.92
C HIS A 107 13.37 5.01 -6.55
N CYS A 108 14.42 5.19 -5.74
CA CYS A 108 15.81 5.19 -6.18
C CYS A 108 16.70 4.36 -5.24
N ASN A 109 17.85 3.95 -5.76
CA ASN A 109 18.81 3.17 -4.97
C ASN A 109 19.36 3.96 -3.77
N ASP A 110 19.65 5.25 -3.94
CA ASP A 110 20.21 6.08 -2.87
C ASP A 110 19.29 6.12 -1.65
N PHE A 111 17.98 6.20 -1.84
CA PHE A 111 17.01 6.08 -0.75
C PHE A 111 17.06 4.68 -0.12
N MET A 112 17.03 3.62 -0.92
CA MET A 112 17.02 2.24 -0.40
C MET A 112 18.26 1.92 0.44
N PHE A 113 19.41 2.52 0.13
CA PHE A 113 20.67 2.34 0.87
C PHE A 113 20.86 3.32 2.04
N LEU A 114 20.40 4.57 1.91
CA LEU A 114 20.70 5.64 2.87
C LEU A 114 19.48 6.12 3.66
N GLY A 115 18.34 6.28 2.99
CA GLY A 115 17.10 6.79 3.60
C GLY A 115 16.43 5.79 4.55
N THR A 116 16.56 4.49 4.26
CA THR A 116 15.95 3.41 5.04
C THR A 116 16.57 3.21 6.43
N GLU A 117 17.66 3.92 6.76
CA GLU A 117 18.22 3.94 8.12
C GLU A 117 17.18 4.44 9.14
N THR A 118 16.34 5.40 8.74
CA THR A 118 15.28 5.96 9.61
C THR A 118 13.89 5.87 8.99
N ILE A 119 13.77 5.86 7.66
CA ILE A 119 12.48 5.89 6.98
C ILE A 119 12.05 4.47 6.63
N SER A 120 11.08 3.95 7.38
CA SER A 120 10.56 2.58 7.17
C SER A 120 9.19 2.55 6.48
N LEU A 121 8.62 3.70 6.12
CA LEU A 121 7.31 3.82 5.48
C LEU A 121 7.45 4.75 4.27
N GLY A 122 7.02 4.30 3.10
CA GLY A 122 7.13 5.10 1.88
C GLY A 122 6.10 4.72 0.81
N ARG A 123 5.76 5.69 -0.02
CA ARG A 123 4.75 5.61 -1.08
C ARG A 123 5.25 4.73 -2.22
N VAL A 124 4.54 3.63 -2.48
CA VAL A 124 4.93 2.65 -3.50
C VAL A 124 4.22 2.82 -4.84
N GLY A 125 3.36 3.80 -5.01
CA GLY A 125 2.67 4.03 -6.27
C GLY A 125 2.40 5.52 -6.50
N ASP A 126 1.85 5.82 -7.67
CA ASP A 126 1.40 7.16 -8.04
C ASP A 126 0.38 7.70 -7.03
N ASP A 127 0.07 8.99 -7.14
CA ASP A 127 -0.96 9.60 -6.31
C ASP A 127 -2.35 9.04 -6.59
N PHE A 128 -3.16 8.97 -5.54
CA PHE A 128 -4.60 8.85 -5.69
C PHE A 128 -5.17 10.12 -6.34
N TRP A 129 -5.60 9.98 -7.59
CA TRP A 129 -6.27 11.04 -8.33
C TRP A 129 -7.79 10.90 -8.25
N CYS A 130 -8.48 11.91 -7.73
CA CYS A 130 -9.94 11.95 -7.68
C CYS A 130 -10.57 12.17 -9.06
N THR A 131 -9.82 12.80 -9.96
CA THR A 131 -10.18 13.13 -11.34
C THR A 131 -8.91 13.10 -12.18
N ASP A 132 -9.01 12.82 -13.48
CA ASP A 132 -7.81 12.83 -14.33
C ASP A 132 -7.24 14.26 -14.48
N PRO A 133 -5.94 14.47 -14.15
CA PRO A 133 -5.29 15.75 -14.33
C PRO A 133 -5.22 16.19 -15.80
N SER A 134 -5.35 15.26 -16.76
CA SER A 134 -5.39 15.56 -18.20
C SER A 134 -6.80 15.85 -18.74
N GLY A 135 -7.82 15.82 -17.88
CA GLY A 135 -9.19 16.22 -18.21
C GLY A 135 -10.09 15.14 -18.81
N ASP A 136 -9.70 13.85 -18.80
CA ASP A 136 -10.62 12.76 -19.15
C ASP A 136 -11.73 12.62 -18.08
N PRO A 137 -13.01 12.81 -18.44
CA PRO A 137 -14.11 12.69 -17.49
C PRO A 137 -14.23 11.28 -16.88
N ASN A 138 -13.80 10.23 -17.60
CA ASN A 138 -13.78 8.85 -17.11
C ASN A 138 -12.53 8.54 -16.28
N GLY A 139 -11.57 9.47 -16.22
CA GLY A 139 -10.37 9.43 -15.40
C GLY A 139 -10.62 9.07 -13.94
N THR A 140 -11.73 9.57 -13.40
CA THR A 140 -12.24 9.26 -12.06
C THR A 140 -12.27 7.75 -11.76
N TYR A 141 -12.47 6.90 -12.77
CA TYR A 141 -12.57 5.45 -12.59
C TYR A 141 -11.29 4.71 -13.00
N TRP A 142 -10.82 4.89 -14.23
CA TRP A 142 -9.72 4.05 -14.75
C TRP A 142 -8.38 4.30 -14.06
N LEU A 143 -8.13 5.52 -13.55
CA LEU A 143 -6.94 5.82 -12.75
C LEU A 143 -6.89 5.00 -11.45
N GLN A 144 -8.05 4.61 -10.92
CA GLN A 144 -8.11 3.82 -9.67
C GLN A 144 -7.58 2.41 -9.88
N GLY A 145 -7.82 1.84 -11.06
CA GLY A 145 -7.20 0.58 -11.50
C GLY A 145 -5.68 0.72 -11.60
N CYS A 146 -5.19 1.75 -12.31
CA CYS A 146 -3.76 2.05 -12.43
C CYS A 146 -3.09 2.17 -11.06
N HIS A 147 -3.65 2.99 -10.17
CA HIS A 147 -3.15 3.20 -8.81
C HIS A 147 -2.97 1.88 -8.05
N MET A 148 -3.99 1.03 -8.07
CA MET A 148 -3.96 -0.25 -7.37
C MET A 148 -2.90 -1.20 -7.92
N VAL A 149 -2.77 -1.29 -9.24
CA VAL A 149 -1.77 -2.16 -9.89
C VAL A 149 -0.36 -1.64 -9.62
N HIS A 150 -0.12 -0.33 -9.73
CA HIS A 150 1.17 0.26 -9.43
C HIS A 150 1.58 -0.01 -7.97
N CYS A 151 0.69 0.25 -7.01
CA CYS A 151 0.95 -0.03 -5.60
C CYS A 151 1.25 -1.52 -5.35
N ALA A 152 0.45 -2.43 -5.91
CA ALA A 152 0.62 -3.87 -5.72
C ALA A 152 1.94 -4.38 -6.31
N TYR A 153 2.27 -4.01 -7.54
CA TYR A 153 3.46 -4.51 -8.23
C TYR A 153 4.74 -3.89 -7.67
N ASN A 154 4.75 -2.59 -7.37
CA ASN A 154 5.91 -1.96 -6.75
C ASN A 154 6.16 -2.48 -5.33
N SER A 155 5.11 -2.90 -4.60
CA SER A 155 5.26 -3.55 -3.29
C SER A 155 6.07 -4.85 -3.35
N LEU A 156 6.12 -5.54 -4.51
CA LEU A 156 6.94 -6.75 -4.68
C LEU A 156 8.43 -6.46 -4.44
N TRP A 157 8.89 -5.32 -4.96
CA TRP A 157 10.28 -4.86 -4.82
C TRP A 157 10.48 -4.05 -3.53
N MET A 158 9.71 -2.98 -3.35
CA MET A 158 9.94 -2.01 -2.28
C MET A 158 9.60 -2.57 -0.89
N GLY A 159 8.66 -3.52 -0.81
CA GLY A 159 8.27 -4.19 0.44
C GLY A 159 9.43 -4.93 1.13
N GLN A 160 10.52 -5.22 0.42
CA GLN A 160 11.72 -5.83 0.97
C GLN A 160 12.59 -4.86 1.78
N PHE A 161 12.40 -3.55 1.59
CA PHE A 161 13.19 -2.49 2.23
C PHE A 161 12.35 -1.66 3.20
N ILE A 162 11.14 -1.31 2.79
CA ILE A 162 10.23 -0.43 3.55
C ILE A 162 8.83 -1.03 3.62
N HIS A 163 8.02 -0.53 4.54
CA HIS A 163 6.60 -0.83 4.60
C HIS A 163 5.87 -0.04 3.51
N PRO A 164 5.12 -0.70 2.60
CA PRO A 164 4.43 0.00 1.52
C PRO A 164 3.29 0.91 2.01
N ASP A 165 3.32 2.17 1.58
CA ASP A 165 2.20 3.12 1.68
C ASP A 165 1.47 3.20 0.33
N TRP A 166 0.19 2.83 0.34
CA TRP A 166 -0.67 2.79 -0.85
C TRP A 166 -1.43 4.12 -1.05
N ASP A 167 -1.00 5.19 -0.40
CA ASP A 167 -1.61 6.51 -0.41
C ASP A 167 -2.98 6.59 0.28
N MET A 168 -3.44 7.83 0.42
CA MET A 168 -4.79 8.18 0.85
C MET A 168 -5.87 7.77 -0.18
N PHE A 169 -7.13 7.81 0.25
CA PHE A 169 -8.29 7.79 -0.65
C PHE A 169 -9.40 8.70 -0.10
N GLN A 170 -10.45 8.92 -0.88
CA GLN A 170 -11.66 9.61 -0.44
C GLN A 170 -12.77 8.60 -0.19
N SER A 171 -13.38 8.63 0.99
CA SER A 171 -14.48 7.72 1.37
C SER A 171 -15.77 8.03 0.61
N THR A 172 -15.91 9.24 0.05
CA THR A 172 -17.05 9.63 -0.78
C THR A 172 -16.78 9.50 -2.29
N HIS A 173 -15.62 8.98 -2.69
CA HIS A 173 -15.29 8.76 -4.10
C HIS A 173 -16.18 7.66 -4.71
N PRO A 174 -16.55 7.70 -6.01
CA PRO A 174 -17.33 6.64 -6.65
C PRO A 174 -16.72 5.23 -6.49
N CYS A 175 -15.39 5.13 -6.50
CA CYS A 175 -14.64 3.89 -6.23
C CYS A 175 -14.15 3.77 -4.76
N ALA A 176 -14.79 4.41 -3.79
CA ALA A 176 -14.32 4.43 -2.41
C ALA A 176 -14.26 3.03 -1.79
N ALA A 177 -15.27 2.19 -2.02
CA ALA A 177 -15.31 0.83 -1.49
C ALA A 177 -14.15 -0.04 -2.03
N PHE A 178 -13.84 0.10 -3.31
CA PHE A 178 -12.71 -0.55 -3.98
C PHE A 178 -11.38 -0.16 -3.32
N HIS A 179 -11.19 1.13 -3.03
CA HIS A 179 -10.01 1.65 -2.32
C HIS A 179 -9.96 1.28 -0.84
N ALA A 180 -11.10 1.27 -0.15
CA ALA A 180 -11.17 0.83 1.24
C ALA A 180 -10.76 -0.65 1.35
N ALA A 181 -11.24 -1.50 0.45
CA ALA A 181 -10.90 -2.91 0.40
C ALA A 181 -9.42 -3.13 0.11
N SER A 182 -8.84 -2.38 -0.84
CA SER A 182 -7.41 -2.46 -1.14
C SER A 182 -6.53 -2.06 0.05
N ARG A 183 -6.93 -1.03 0.81
CA ARG A 183 -6.26 -0.62 2.06
C ARG A 183 -6.46 -1.63 3.20
N ALA A 184 -7.60 -2.30 3.26
CA ALA A 184 -7.86 -3.35 4.25
C ALA A 184 -6.91 -4.55 4.09
N ILE A 185 -6.58 -4.91 2.83
CA ILE A 185 -5.66 -6.00 2.51
C ILE A 185 -4.20 -5.55 2.38
N SER A 186 -3.89 -4.28 2.06
CA SER A 186 -2.52 -3.81 1.79
C SER A 186 -1.54 -4.08 2.93
N GLY A 187 -2.04 -4.08 4.18
CA GLY A 187 -1.23 -4.14 5.39
C GLY A 187 -0.58 -2.81 5.76
N GLY A 188 -0.63 -1.84 4.85
CA GLY A 188 -0.13 -0.47 4.99
C GLY A 188 -0.98 0.42 5.90
N PRO A 189 -0.64 1.71 5.98
CA PRO A 189 -1.51 2.69 6.62
C PRO A 189 -2.82 2.88 5.85
N VAL A 190 -3.81 3.49 6.52
CA VAL A 190 -5.09 3.87 5.92
C VAL A 190 -5.33 5.34 6.23
N TYR A 191 -5.26 6.17 5.20
CA TYR A 191 -5.51 7.60 5.28
C TYR A 191 -6.72 7.98 4.43
N VAL A 192 -7.53 8.89 4.95
CA VAL A 192 -8.70 9.42 4.24
C VAL A 192 -8.51 10.92 4.03
N SER A 193 -8.75 11.40 2.82
CA SER A 193 -8.56 12.80 2.42
C SER A 193 -9.88 13.42 1.95
N ASP A 194 -10.91 13.22 2.77
CA ASP A 194 -12.24 13.76 2.53
C ASP A 194 -12.31 15.25 2.84
N ALA A 195 -13.24 15.94 2.19
CA ALA A 195 -13.63 17.27 2.63
C ALA A 195 -14.24 17.20 4.04
N VAL A 196 -13.97 18.22 4.86
CA VAL A 196 -14.47 18.31 6.24
C VAL A 196 -15.99 18.17 6.26
N GLY A 197 -16.50 17.22 7.06
CA GLY A 197 -17.94 16.95 7.18
C GLY A 197 -18.53 16.12 6.03
N ARG A 198 -17.72 15.65 5.09
CA ARG A 198 -18.13 14.83 3.93
C ARG A 198 -17.47 13.46 4.01
N HIS A 199 -17.90 12.67 4.97
CA HIS A 199 -17.38 11.31 5.19
C HIS A 199 -18.48 10.27 4.96
N ASP A 200 -18.12 9.15 4.34
CA ASP A 200 -18.92 7.92 4.37
C ASP A 200 -18.56 7.12 5.63
N PHE A 201 -19.24 7.41 6.74
CA PHE A 201 -19.00 6.72 8.00
C PHE A 201 -19.35 5.24 7.95
N ASP A 202 -20.26 4.80 7.09
CA ASP A 202 -20.65 3.40 7.01
C ASP A 202 -19.54 2.59 6.37
N LEU A 203 -18.88 3.12 5.33
CA LEU A 203 -17.68 2.53 4.76
C LEU A 203 -16.51 2.53 5.77
N LEU A 204 -16.25 3.67 6.43
CA LEU A 204 -15.12 3.79 7.37
C LEU A 204 -15.24 2.88 8.60
N LYS A 205 -16.46 2.61 9.08
CA LYS A 205 -16.72 1.64 10.16
C LYS A 205 -16.44 0.20 9.75
N ARG A 206 -16.29 -0.12 8.44
CA ARG A 206 -15.86 -1.44 7.98
C ARG A 206 -14.33 -1.64 8.03
N LEU A 207 -13.56 -0.58 8.30
CA LEU A 207 -12.11 -0.57 8.44
C LEU A 207 -11.64 -0.41 9.89
N THR A 208 -12.45 0.26 10.71
CA THR A 208 -12.07 0.75 12.04
C THR A 208 -12.91 0.10 13.14
N LEU A 209 -12.28 -0.16 14.28
CA LEU A 209 -12.96 -0.58 15.50
C LEU A 209 -13.48 0.62 16.30
N PRO A 210 -14.42 0.41 17.25
CA PRO A 210 -14.92 1.48 18.11
C PRO A 210 -13.85 2.22 18.94
N ASP A 211 -12.69 1.61 19.17
CA ASP A 211 -11.54 2.22 19.85
C ASP A 211 -10.62 3.01 18.91
N GLY A 212 -10.99 3.14 17.63
CA GLY A 212 -10.22 3.82 16.60
C GLY A 212 -9.10 2.98 15.96
N THR A 213 -8.89 1.73 16.41
CA THR A 213 -7.86 0.87 15.80
C THR A 213 -8.30 0.32 14.44
N ILE A 214 -7.34 0.09 13.55
CA ILE A 214 -7.59 -0.33 12.16
C ILE A 214 -7.30 -1.81 11.98
N LEU A 215 -8.17 -2.51 11.25
CA LEU A 215 -8.03 -3.92 10.91
C LEU A 215 -7.08 -4.12 9.73
N ARG A 216 -5.78 -4.24 10.02
CA ARG A 216 -4.73 -4.41 9.02
C ARG A 216 -4.22 -5.84 8.98
N CYS A 217 -3.83 -6.29 7.78
CA CYS A 217 -3.02 -7.48 7.62
C CYS A 217 -1.63 -7.30 8.27
N ALA A 218 -1.00 -8.42 8.62
CA ALA A 218 0.28 -8.47 9.32
C ALA A 218 1.50 -8.43 8.37
N HIS A 219 1.32 -8.73 7.09
CA HIS A 219 2.33 -8.59 6.04
C HIS A 219 1.92 -7.45 5.09
N TYR A 220 2.61 -7.28 3.96
CA TYR A 220 2.20 -6.36 2.89
C TYR A 220 1.60 -7.15 1.73
N ALA A 221 0.63 -6.54 1.02
CA ALA A 221 -0.04 -7.22 -0.07
C ALA A 221 0.88 -7.37 -1.28
N LEU A 222 0.83 -8.55 -1.90
CA LEU A 222 1.59 -8.90 -3.09
C LEU A 222 0.69 -9.53 -4.14
N PRO A 223 0.97 -9.37 -5.45
CA PRO A 223 0.25 -10.08 -6.49
C PRO A 223 0.32 -11.60 -6.29
N THR A 224 -0.75 -12.31 -6.62
CA THR A 224 -0.72 -13.77 -6.67
C THR A 224 0.13 -14.24 -7.85
N ARG A 225 0.69 -15.45 -7.76
CA ARG A 225 1.65 -15.95 -8.75
C ARG A 225 1.13 -15.94 -10.18
N ASP A 226 -0.15 -16.23 -10.36
CA ASP A 226 -0.80 -16.35 -11.65
C ASP A 226 -1.04 -15.02 -12.36
N CYS A 227 -0.98 -13.88 -11.67
CA CYS A 227 -1.09 -12.57 -12.31
C CYS A 227 0.26 -11.83 -12.44
N LEU A 228 1.35 -12.31 -11.82
CA LEU A 228 2.65 -11.60 -11.75
C LEU A 228 3.19 -11.11 -13.11
N PHE A 229 2.98 -11.88 -14.17
CA PHE A 229 3.47 -11.56 -15.52
C PHE A 229 2.35 -11.20 -16.49
N GLU A 230 1.14 -10.99 -15.98
CA GLU A 230 -0.03 -10.62 -16.74
C GLU A 230 -0.32 -9.12 -16.63
N ASP A 231 -1.15 -8.61 -17.55
CA ASP A 231 -1.60 -7.22 -17.56
C ASP A 231 -3.02 -7.09 -16.97
N PRO A 232 -3.16 -6.71 -15.70
CA PRO A 232 -4.46 -6.50 -15.05
C PRO A 232 -5.14 -5.17 -15.39
N LEU A 233 -4.54 -4.34 -16.26
CA LEU A 233 -4.98 -2.97 -16.54
C LEU A 233 -5.69 -2.81 -17.88
N HIS A 234 -5.24 -3.51 -18.93
CA HIS A 234 -5.75 -3.24 -20.28
C HIS A 234 -5.60 -4.40 -21.28
N ASN A 235 -5.81 -5.64 -20.83
CA ASN A 235 -5.90 -6.81 -21.72
C ASN A 235 -7.33 -7.39 -21.83
N GLY A 236 -8.26 -6.88 -21.03
CA GLY A 236 -9.67 -7.26 -20.95
C GLY A 236 -9.91 -8.71 -20.49
N LYS A 237 -8.96 -9.31 -19.75
CA LYS A 237 -8.96 -10.73 -19.33
C LYS A 237 -8.46 -10.95 -17.91
N THR A 238 -7.46 -10.20 -17.46
CA THR A 238 -6.76 -10.48 -16.20
C THR A 238 -7.34 -9.65 -15.07
N MET A 239 -7.69 -10.31 -13.98
CA MET A 239 -8.06 -9.66 -12.72
C MET A 239 -6.81 -9.46 -11.87
N LEU A 240 -6.66 -8.29 -11.24
CA LEU A 240 -5.62 -8.13 -10.22
C LEU A 240 -6.02 -8.98 -9.01
N LYS A 241 -5.23 -10.01 -8.71
CA LYS A 241 -5.34 -10.76 -7.46
C LYS A 241 -4.13 -10.45 -6.60
N ILE A 242 -4.39 -10.10 -5.34
CA ILE A 242 -3.36 -9.86 -4.33
C ILE A 242 -3.64 -10.68 -3.09
N TRP A 243 -2.60 -11.10 -2.39
CA TRP A 243 -2.71 -11.85 -1.15
C TRP A 243 -1.98 -11.16 -0.01
N ASN A 244 -2.44 -11.42 1.22
CA ASN A 244 -1.77 -11.02 2.45
C ASN A 244 -2.13 -11.99 3.59
N LEU A 245 -1.47 -11.85 4.74
CA LEU A 245 -1.63 -12.67 5.92
C LEU A 245 -2.16 -11.84 7.09
N ASN A 246 -3.17 -12.38 7.77
CA ASN A 246 -3.50 -12.02 9.15
C ASN A 246 -2.73 -12.93 10.11
N LYS A 247 -2.99 -12.79 11.42
CA LYS A 247 -2.34 -13.62 12.44
C LYS A 247 -2.69 -15.12 12.34
N TYR A 248 -3.91 -15.45 11.89
CA TYR A 248 -4.41 -16.83 11.84
C TYR A 248 -5.13 -17.20 10.55
N THR A 249 -5.32 -16.25 9.65
CA THR A 249 -6.00 -16.43 8.36
C THR A 249 -5.18 -15.78 7.25
N GLY A 250 -5.40 -16.19 6.01
CA GLY A 250 -4.97 -15.48 4.82
C GLY A 250 -6.09 -14.60 4.29
N VAL A 251 -5.74 -13.66 3.43
CA VAL A 251 -6.70 -12.88 2.66
C VAL A 251 -6.26 -12.90 1.20
N VAL A 252 -7.17 -13.19 0.28
CA VAL A 252 -7.00 -12.97 -1.16
C VAL A 252 -7.99 -11.88 -1.56
N GLY A 253 -7.51 -10.83 -2.22
CA GLY A 253 -8.35 -9.78 -2.78
C GLY A 253 -8.32 -9.86 -4.30
N ALA A 254 -9.50 -9.88 -4.89
CA ALA A 254 -9.72 -9.91 -6.33
C ALA A 254 -10.29 -8.55 -6.76
N PHE A 255 -9.65 -7.88 -7.72
CA PHE A 255 -9.97 -6.52 -8.15
C PHE A 255 -9.99 -6.44 -9.67
N ASN A 256 -11.09 -5.94 -10.24
CA ASN A 256 -11.12 -5.64 -11.67
C ASN A 256 -10.57 -4.23 -11.91
N CYS A 257 -9.29 -4.16 -12.26
CA CYS A 257 -8.57 -2.90 -12.53
C CYS A 257 -8.58 -2.49 -14.01
N GLN A 258 -9.33 -3.21 -14.86
CA GLN A 258 -9.30 -2.99 -16.31
C GLN A 258 -9.91 -1.64 -16.71
N GLY A 259 -9.32 -0.98 -17.70
CA GLY A 259 -9.90 0.22 -18.31
C GLY A 259 -8.92 1.37 -18.54
N GLY A 260 -7.64 1.22 -18.17
CA GLY A 260 -6.61 2.20 -18.44
C GLY A 260 -5.23 1.68 -18.08
N GLY A 261 -4.17 2.25 -18.65
CA GLY A 261 -2.80 1.77 -18.42
C GLY A 261 -1.74 2.62 -19.10
N TRP A 262 -0.48 2.26 -18.86
CA TRP A 262 0.67 2.95 -19.42
C TRP A 262 0.73 2.83 -20.95
N CYS A 263 0.87 3.95 -21.64
CA CYS A 263 1.05 3.98 -23.10
C CYS A 263 2.49 4.43 -23.44
N PRO A 264 3.37 3.52 -23.89
CA PRO A 264 4.76 3.86 -24.21
C PRO A 264 4.91 4.94 -25.29
N LYS A 265 4.00 4.99 -26.28
CA LYS A 265 4.05 5.97 -27.37
C LYS A 265 3.85 7.40 -26.88
N SER A 266 2.93 7.61 -25.94
CA SER A 266 2.66 8.93 -25.36
C SER A 266 3.36 9.15 -24.02
N ARG A 267 4.06 8.14 -23.50
CA ARG A 267 4.77 8.17 -22.21
C ARG A 267 3.89 8.67 -21.07
N ARG A 268 2.66 8.16 -20.99
CA ARG A 268 1.69 8.49 -19.94
C ARG A 268 0.61 7.41 -19.82
N ASN A 269 -0.05 7.36 -18.68
CA ASN A 269 -1.26 6.55 -18.52
C ASN A 269 -2.40 7.10 -19.40
N LYS A 270 -3.18 6.20 -19.98
CA LYS A 270 -4.32 6.52 -20.83
C LYS A 270 -5.50 5.62 -20.54
N CYS A 271 -6.69 6.16 -20.77
CA CYS A 271 -7.92 5.39 -20.86
C CYS A 271 -7.80 4.32 -21.95
N ALA A 272 -8.29 3.14 -21.62
CA ALA A 272 -8.41 1.98 -22.50
C ALA A 272 -9.79 1.35 -22.24
N SER A 273 -10.84 2.18 -22.40
CA SER A 273 -12.23 1.86 -22.05
C SER A 273 -12.78 0.59 -22.71
N GLU A 274 -12.22 0.18 -23.86
CA GLU A 274 -12.55 -1.06 -24.55
C GLU A 274 -12.28 -2.33 -23.72
N PHE A 275 -11.41 -2.22 -22.70
CA PHE A 275 -11.13 -3.30 -21.75
C PHE A 275 -11.93 -3.19 -20.46
N SER A 276 -12.63 -2.07 -20.24
CA SER A 276 -13.50 -1.86 -19.07
C SER A 276 -14.78 -2.69 -19.20
N ARG A 277 -14.67 -3.98 -18.92
CA ARG A 277 -15.76 -4.97 -18.96
C ARG A 277 -15.65 -5.95 -17.80
N PRO A 278 -16.72 -6.73 -17.52
CA PRO A 278 -16.65 -7.76 -16.50
C PRO A 278 -15.53 -8.77 -16.81
N VAL A 279 -14.78 -9.14 -15.77
CA VAL A 279 -13.70 -10.14 -15.86
C VAL A 279 -14.00 -11.26 -14.87
N THR A 280 -13.72 -12.50 -15.29
CA THR A 280 -13.79 -13.68 -14.43
C THR A 280 -12.39 -14.19 -14.13
N ALA A 281 -12.12 -14.50 -12.87
CA ALA A 281 -10.91 -15.16 -12.42
C ALA A 281 -11.26 -16.29 -11.44
N THR A 282 -10.32 -17.21 -11.23
CA THR A 282 -10.41 -18.21 -10.17
C THR A 282 -9.56 -17.78 -8.97
N ALA A 283 -9.99 -18.13 -7.77
CA ALA A 283 -9.21 -17.97 -6.55
C ALA A 283 -9.10 -19.30 -5.81
N ARG A 284 -7.97 -19.54 -5.15
CA ARG A 284 -7.68 -20.78 -4.42
C ARG A 284 -7.16 -20.49 -3.02
N PRO A 285 -7.35 -21.40 -2.03
CA PRO A 285 -6.66 -21.28 -0.74
C PRO A 285 -5.12 -21.24 -0.87
N SER A 286 -4.58 -21.84 -1.94
CA SER A 286 -3.15 -21.84 -2.26
C SER A 286 -2.62 -20.52 -2.82
N ASP A 287 -3.49 -19.58 -3.20
CA ASP A 287 -3.08 -18.25 -3.68
C ASP A 287 -2.49 -17.39 -2.54
N VAL A 288 -2.72 -17.78 -1.29
CA VAL A 288 -2.06 -17.21 -0.12
C VAL A 288 -0.69 -17.87 0.06
N GLU A 289 0.39 -17.08 0.10
CA GLU A 289 1.72 -17.60 0.40
C GLU A 289 1.91 -17.77 1.93
N TRP A 290 1.34 -18.85 2.47
CA TRP A 290 1.27 -19.14 3.92
C TRP A 290 2.60 -19.15 4.69
N LYS A 291 3.72 -19.32 3.98
CA LYS A 291 5.07 -19.40 4.56
C LYS A 291 5.75 -18.04 4.70
N ASN A 292 5.13 -16.97 4.23
CA ASN A 292 5.70 -15.63 4.21
C ASN A 292 5.38 -14.84 5.49
N GLY A 293 5.98 -13.65 5.60
CA GLY A 293 5.83 -12.76 6.75
C GLY A 293 6.62 -13.19 7.99
N LYS A 294 6.56 -12.36 9.05
CA LYS A 294 7.30 -12.59 10.30
C LYS A 294 6.78 -13.78 11.11
N HIS A 295 5.51 -14.16 10.90
CA HIS A 295 4.81 -15.21 11.65
C HIS A 295 4.03 -16.10 10.69
N PRO A 296 4.72 -17.02 9.99
CA PRO A 296 4.08 -17.88 9.00
C PRO A 296 3.02 -18.80 9.63
N ILE A 297 1.98 -19.09 8.86
CA ILE A 297 0.88 -19.97 9.28
C ILE A 297 1.14 -21.36 8.68
N SER A 298 1.40 -22.35 9.51
CA SER A 298 1.55 -23.73 9.02
C SER A 298 0.21 -24.28 8.54
N VAL A 299 0.15 -24.63 7.25
CA VAL A 299 -0.99 -25.32 6.62
C VAL A 299 -0.68 -26.79 6.32
N LYS A 300 0.41 -27.35 6.86
CA LYS A 300 0.76 -28.76 6.68
C LYS A 300 -0.31 -29.65 7.32
N GLY A 301 -0.90 -30.54 6.52
CA GLY A 301 -1.96 -31.46 6.97
C GLY A 301 -3.34 -30.80 7.13
N VAL A 302 -3.52 -29.58 6.64
CA VAL A 302 -4.84 -28.96 6.55
C VAL A 302 -5.59 -29.58 5.38
N GLU A 303 -6.69 -30.25 5.67
CA GLU A 303 -7.55 -30.89 4.65
C GLU A 303 -8.59 -29.94 4.07
N HIS A 304 -9.00 -28.92 4.82
CA HIS A 304 -10.04 -27.98 4.39
C HIS A 304 -9.73 -26.56 4.85
N PHE A 305 -10.21 -25.60 4.09
CA PHE A 305 -10.22 -24.17 4.39
C PHE A 305 -11.65 -23.66 4.39
N ALA A 306 -12.00 -22.90 5.42
CA ALA A 306 -13.21 -22.10 5.40
C ALA A 306 -12.89 -20.77 4.71
N VAL A 307 -13.56 -20.48 3.60
CA VAL A 307 -13.35 -19.30 2.78
C VAL A 307 -14.59 -18.42 2.83
N TYR A 308 -14.46 -17.26 3.47
CA TYR A 308 -15.52 -16.27 3.59
C TYR A 308 -15.33 -15.15 2.57
N PHE A 309 -16.34 -14.94 1.76
CA PHE A 309 -16.44 -13.88 0.76
C PHE A 309 -17.11 -12.67 1.42
N VAL A 310 -16.38 -11.56 1.50
CA VAL A 310 -16.75 -10.41 2.33
C VAL A 310 -17.92 -9.64 1.74
N GLU A 311 -17.90 -9.32 0.44
CA GLU A 311 -18.97 -8.55 -0.20
C GLU A 311 -20.19 -9.42 -0.47
N SER A 312 -20.00 -10.62 -1.02
CA SER A 312 -21.12 -11.52 -1.27
C SER A 312 -21.66 -12.23 -0.03
N LYS A 313 -20.98 -12.12 1.13
CA LYS A 313 -21.37 -12.69 2.44
C LYS A 313 -21.60 -14.20 2.39
N LYS A 314 -20.78 -14.91 1.61
CA LYS A 314 -20.86 -16.38 1.43
C LYS A 314 -19.72 -17.07 2.14
N LEU A 315 -20.00 -18.23 2.74
CA LEU A 315 -18.98 -19.11 3.31
C LEU A 315 -18.93 -20.40 2.50
N LYS A 316 -17.73 -20.78 2.06
CA LYS A 316 -17.48 -22.07 1.40
C LYS A 316 -16.44 -22.87 2.19
N LEU A 317 -16.57 -24.18 2.16
CA LEU A 317 -15.56 -25.10 2.64
C LEU A 317 -14.85 -25.67 1.40
N LEU A 318 -13.53 -25.46 1.31
CA LEU A 318 -12.72 -25.80 0.15
C LEU A 318 -11.57 -26.73 0.56
N GLU A 319 -11.25 -27.73 -0.25
CA GLU A 319 -9.98 -28.45 -0.18
C GLU A 319 -8.83 -27.55 -0.64
N PRO A 320 -7.55 -27.88 -0.35
CA PRO A 320 -6.41 -27.01 -0.67
C PRO A 320 -6.25 -26.66 -2.17
N GLN A 321 -6.75 -27.53 -3.06
CA GLN A 321 -6.64 -27.37 -4.51
C GLN A 321 -7.94 -26.90 -5.17
N ASP A 322 -9.03 -26.82 -4.40
CA ASP A 322 -10.30 -26.35 -4.92
C ASP A 322 -10.19 -24.89 -5.36
N GLU A 323 -10.95 -24.56 -6.39
CA GLU A 323 -11.04 -23.22 -6.93
C GLU A 323 -12.47 -22.69 -6.87
N VAL A 324 -12.57 -21.37 -6.77
CA VAL A 324 -13.82 -20.64 -6.82
C VAL A 324 -13.74 -19.59 -7.90
N GLU A 325 -14.76 -19.52 -8.75
CA GLU A 325 -14.88 -18.47 -9.76
C GLU A 325 -15.42 -17.19 -9.13
N ILE A 326 -14.87 -16.06 -9.60
CA ILE A 326 -15.24 -14.71 -9.20
C ILE A 326 -15.36 -13.88 -10.48
N THR A 327 -16.54 -13.34 -10.75
CA THR A 327 -16.79 -12.40 -11.84
C THR A 327 -17.05 -11.03 -11.26
N LEU A 328 -16.33 -10.01 -11.72
CA LEU A 328 -16.44 -8.64 -11.23
C LEU A 328 -16.60 -7.66 -12.39
N ASP A 329 -17.56 -6.74 -12.25
CA ASP A 329 -17.64 -5.53 -13.06
C ASP A 329 -16.38 -4.65 -12.87
N PRO A 330 -16.06 -3.75 -13.82
CA PRO A 330 -14.94 -2.81 -13.69
C PRO A 330 -14.97 -2.02 -12.39
N PHE A 331 -13.80 -1.86 -11.77
CA PHE A 331 -13.60 -1.10 -10.52
C PHE A 331 -14.39 -1.66 -9.32
N ASN A 332 -14.72 -2.94 -9.38
CA ASN A 332 -15.33 -3.69 -8.28
C ASN A 332 -14.34 -4.73 -7.71
N TYR A 333 -14.68 -5.32 -6.56
CA TYR A 333 -13.79 -6.20 -5.82
C TYR A 333 -14.53 -7.31 -5.06
N GLU A 334 -13.78 -8.31 -4.63
CA GLU A 334 -14.19 -9.28 -3.60
C GLU A 334 -12.98 -9.62 -2.73
N LEU A 335 -13.18 -9.66 -1.41
CA LEU A 335 -12.15 -10.11 -0.46
C LEU A 335 -12.53 -11.48 0.07
N LEU A 336 -11.58 -12.41 0.03
CA LEU A 336 -11.71 -13.78 0.49
C LEU A 336 -10.86 -13.97 1.73
N VAL A 337 -11.50 -14.11 2.89
CA VAL A 337 -10.83 -14.49 4.13
C VAL A 337 -10.69 -16.01 4.15
N VAL A 338 -9.45 -16.49 4.07
CA VAL A 338 -9.11 -17.90 3.99
C VAL A 338 -8.65 -18.39 5.36
N SER A 339 -9.42 -19.26 6.00
CA SER A 339 -9.09 -19.80 7.33
C SER A 339 -8.82 -21.30 7.27
N PRO A 340 -7.63 -21.77 7.69
CA PRO A 340 -7.37 -23.20 7.84
C PRO A 340 -8.33 -23.85 8.84
N VAL A 341 -8.96 -24.96 8.47
CA VAL A 341 -9.83 -25.73 9.38
C VAL A 341 -8.96 -26.60 10.28
N LYS A 342 -9.14 -26.46 11.59
CA LYS A 342 -8.46 -27.24 12.60
C LYS A 342 -9.35 -28.36 13.12
N LYS A 343 -8.79 -29.56 13.22
CA LYS A 343 -9.42 -30.70 13.89
C LYS A 343 -8.98 -30.72 15.36
N LEU A 344 -9.95 -30.76 16.27
CA LEU A 344 -9.75 -30.97 17.70
C LEU A 344 -10.32 -32.33 18.09
N SER A 345 -9.47 -33.21 18.60
CA SER A 345 -9.89 -34.50 19.16
C SER A 345 -10.27 -34.31 20.63
N LEU A 346 -11.53 -34.56 20.95
CA LEU A 346 -12.10 -34.51 22.30
C LEU A 346 -12.53 -35.93 22.70
N GLY A 347 -11.56 -36.74 23.12
CA GLY A 347 -11.77 -38.16 23.38
C GLY A 347 -12.12 -38.93 22.11
N GLN A 348 -13.30 -39.55 22.05
CA GLN A 348 -13.80 -40.27 20.87
C GLN A 348 -14.47 -39.38 19.82
N LYS A 349 -14.70 -38.09 20.10
CA LYS A 349 -15.33 -37.15 19.16
C LYS A 349 -14.28 -36.25 18.53
N SER A 350 -14.46 -35.93 17.25
CA SER A 350 -13.70 -34.90 16.55
C SER A 350 -14.59 -33.69 16.28
N VAL A 351 -14.05 -32.48 16.50
CA VAL A 351 -14.69 -31.22 16.15
C VAL A 351 -13.78 -30.47 15.19
N GLN A 352 -14.36 -29.97 14.10
CA GLN A 352 -13.67 -29.08 13.17
C GLN A 352 -14.06 -27.63 13.45
N PHE A 353 -13.09 -26.72 13.40
CA PHE A 353 -13.36 -25.30 13.55
C PHE A 353 -12.41 -24.45 12.71
N ALA A 354 -12.90 -23.30 12.24
CA ALA A 354 -12.14 -22.30 11.52
C ALA A 354 -12.62 -20.89 11.92
N PRO A 355 -11.73 -20.01 12.42
CA PRO A 355 -12.13 -18.65 12.77
C PRO A 355 -12.14 -17.72 11.55
N ILE A 356 -13.28 -17.07 11.27
CA ILE A 356 -13.40 -16.05 10.22
C ILE A 356 -13.22 -14.63 10.78
N GLY A 357 -13.68 -14.38 12.01
CA GLY A 357 -13.58 -13.09 12.68
C GLY A 357 -14.83 -12.22 12.52
N LEU A 358 -14.66 -10.92 12.32
CA LEU A 358 -15.75 -9.94 12.26
C LEU A 358 -16.32 -9.84 10.84
N ALA A 359 -17.35 -10.64 10.54
CA ALA A 359 -17.88 -10.83 9.18
C ALA A 359 -18.40 -9.56 8.47
N ASN A 360 -18.67 -8.49 9.22
CA ASN A 360 -19.10 -7.19 8.69
C ASN A 360 -17.94 -6.25 8.29
N MET A 361 -16.69 -6.62 8.61
CA MET A 361 -15.50 -5.81 8.34
C MET A 361 -14.82 -6.23 7.04
N LEU A 362 -14.14 -5.30 6.37
CA LEU A 362 -13.40 -5.58 5.13
C LEU A 362 -12.27 -6.59 5.36
N ASN A 363 -11.55 -6.48 6.48
CA ASN A 363 -10.60 -7.49 6.92
C ASN A 363 -11.13 -8.23 8.16
N ALA A 364 -12.06 -9.16 7.95
CA ALA A 364 -12.74 -9.87 9.03
C ALA A 364 -11.77 -10.63 9.97
N GLY A 365 -10.69 -11.20 9.40
CA GLY A 365 -9.75 -12.04 10.14
C GLY A 365 -8.69 -11.30 10.97
N ALA A 366 -8.50 -10.00 10.76
CA ALA A 366 -7.41 -9.24 11.39
C ALA A 366 -7.45 -9.21 12.93
N GLN A 367 -8.65 -9.20 13.51
CA GLN A 367 -8.83 -9.07 14.96
C GLN A 367 -8.65 -10.38 15.74
N LEU A 368 -8.45 -11.51 15.06
CA LEU A 368 -8.37 -12.80 15.72
C LEU A 368 -7.14 -12.86 16.64
N LYS A 369 -7.39 -13.17 17.92
CA LYS A 369 -6.38 -13.30 18.99
C LYS A 369 -6.58 -14.61 19.74
N VAL A 370 -5.50 -15.30 20.08
CA VAL A 370 -5.55 -16.45 21.00
C VAL A 370 -5.48 -15.96 22.44
N ARG A 371 -6.38 -16.47 23.29
CA ARG A 371 -6.36 -16.24 24.73
C ARG A 371 -6.32 -17.60 25.44
N SER A 372 -5.35 -17.80 26.32
CA SER A 372 -5.31 -18.99 27.17
C SER A 372 -6.21 -18.76 28.39
N LEU A 373 -7.22 -19.59 28.55
CA LEU A 373 -8.03 -19.63 29.77
C LEU A 373 -7.27 -20.47 30.79
N LYS A 374 -6.50 -19.83 31.68
CA LYS A 374 -5.98 -20.51 32.87
C LYS A 374 -7.17 -20.81 33.79
N LYS A 375 -7.39 -22.07 34.16
CA LYS A 375 -8.33 -22.43 35.23
C LYS A 375 -7.90 -21.65 36.49
N SER A 376 -8.68 -20.66 36.92
CA SER A 376 -8.52 -20.14 38.27
C SER A 376 -8.82 -21.29 39.23
N LYS A 377 -7.85 -21.68 40.06
CA LYS A 377 -8.16 -22.49 41.25
C LYS A 377 -9.16 -21.67 42.06
N ARG A 378 -10.44 -22.05 42.01
CA ARG A 378 -11.41 -21.60 43.02
C ARG A 378 -10.84 -22.08 44.36
N ARG A 379 -10.52 -21.13 45.24
CA ARG A 379 -10.28 -21.42 46.66
C ARG A 379 -11.60 -21.74 47.31
#